data_AF-X0V3Q4-F1
#
_entry.id   AF-X0V3Q4-F1
#
_cell.length_a   1.000
_cell.length_b   1.000
_cell.length_c   1.000
_cell.angle_alpha   90.00
_cell.angle_beta   90.00
_cell.angle_gamma   90.00
#
_symmetry.space_group_name_H-M   'P 1'
#
loop_
_entity.id
_entity.type
_entity.pdbx_description
1 polymer ?
#
loop_
_entity_poly.entity_id
_entity_poly.type
_entity_poly.pdbx_seq_one_letter_code
_entity_poly.pdbx_strand_id
1 'polypeptide(L)' 'MPDIQNTADALAAELKKHRADYLEARLEESQTSHISYRGRELDSIGRSTSLGGNVRALVKGG' A
#
# COMPACT_ATOMS: atom_id res chain seq x y z
N MET A 1 -9.44 -2.07 -10.24
CA MET A 1 -8.26 -1.75 -9.41
C MET A 1 -7.36 -3.00 -9.42
N PRO A 2 -6.04 -2.88 -9.58
CA PRO A 2 -5.16 -4.03 -9.47
C PRO A 2 -5.32 -4.61 -8.07
N ASP A 3 -5.48 -5.92 -7.98
CA ASP A 3 -5.46 -6.64 -6.72
C ASP A 3 -4.07 -6.46 -6.05
N ILE A 4 -4.04 -6.20 -4.75
CA ILE A 4 -2.80 -5.99 -4.00
C ILE A 4 -1.87 -7.21 -4.14
N GLN A 5 -2.42 -8.42 -4.24
CA GLN A 5 -1.65 -9.65 -4.43
C GLN A 5 -0.95 -9.65 -5.79
N ASN A 6 -1.68 -9.33 -6.87
CA ASN A 6 -1.08 -9.27 -8.20
C ASN A 6 0.05 -8.22 -8.27
N THR A 7 -0.13 -7.10 -7.57
CA THR A 7 0.90 -6.05 -7.49
C THR A 7 2.12 -6.52 -6.68
N ALA A 8 1.88 -7.20 -5.55
CA ALA A 8 2.94 -7.77 -4.72
C ALA A 8 3.74 -8.84 -5.47
N ASP A 9 3.07 -9.73 -6.23
CA ASP A 9 3.72 -10.78 -7.00
C ASP A 9 4.60 -10.21 -8.13
N ALA A 10 4.09 -9.21 -8.85
CA ALA A 10 4.85 -8.52 -9.89
C ALA A 10 6.08 -7.80 -9.31
N LEU A 11 5.92 -7.10 -8.18
CA LEU A 11 7.03 -6.43 -7.51
C LEU A 11 8.07 -7.43 -7.00
N ALA A 12 7.63 -8.54 -6.39
CA ALA A 12 8.52 -9.58 -5.92
C ALA A 12 9.31 -10.23 -7.06
N ALA A 13 8.68 -10.45 -8.22
CA ALA A 13 9.34 -10.99 -9.40
C ALA A 13 10.43 -10.04 -9.93
N GLU A 14 10.22 -8.73 -9.89
CA GLU A 14 11.21 -7.74 -10.30
C GLU A 14 12.36 -7.64 -9.28
N LEU A 15 12.05 -7.53 -7.98
CA LEU A 15 13.07 -7.37 -6.93
C LEU A 15 14.03 -8.56 -6.86
N LYS A 16 13.56 -9.78 -7.13
CA LYS A 16 14.39 -10.99 -7.17
C LYS A 16 15.50 -10.96 -8.24
N LYS A 17 15.41 -10.06 -9.23
CA LYS A 17 16.44 -9.89 -10.27
C LYS A 17 17.66 -9.11 -9.76
N HIS A 18 17.53 -8.42 -8.62
CA HIS A 18 18.58 -7.60 -8.05
C HIS A 18 19.29 -8.31 -6.89
N ARG A 19 20.60 -8.05 -6.75
CA ARG A 19 21.39 -8.52 -5.62
C ARG A 19 21.54 -7.41 -4.59
N ALA A 20 21.01 -7.65 -3.40
CA ALA A 20 21.19 -6.84 -2.22
C ALA A 20 21.34 -7.78 -1.03
N ASP A 21 22.06 -7.33 0.00
CA ASP A 21 22.28 -8.13 1.22
C ASP A 21 20.97 -8.30 2.00
N TYR A 22 20.06 -7.34 1.82
CA TYR A 22 18.69 -7.40 2.33
C TYR A 22 17.74 -6.68 1.37
N LEU A 23 16.56 -7.28 1.14
CA LEU A 23 15.45 -6.66 0.43
C LEU A 23 14.16 -6.89 1.21
N GLU A 24 13.40 -5.83 1.41
CA GLU A 24 12.07 -5.85 1.99
C GLU A 24 11.13 -5.05 1.08
N ALA A 25 9.99 -5.62 0.76
CA ALA A 25 8.89 -4.92 0.11
C ALA A 25 7.63 -5.11 0.93
N ARG A 26 6.98 -4.00 1.27
CA ARG A 26 5.73 -3.96 2.03
C ARG A 26 4.70 -3.23 1.21
N LEU A 27 3.56 -3.86 0.95
CA LEU A 27 2.39 -3.24 0.36
C LEU A 27 1.24 -3.28 1.37
N GLU A 28 0.43 -2.24 1.37
CA GLU A 28 -0.72 -2.08 2.26
C GLU A 28 -1.90 -1.53 1.45
N GLU A 29 -3.07 -2.12 1.68
CA GLU A 29 -4.35 -1.56 1.25
C GLU A 29 -5.12 -1.08 2.48
N SER A 30 -5.65 0.14 2.44
CA SER A 30 -6.51 0.68 3.48
C SER A 30 -7.83 1.14 2.87
N GLN A 31 -8.92 0.73 3.51
CA GLN A 31 -10.28 1.10 3.15
C GLN A 31 -10.89 1.87 4.31
N THR A 32 -11.31 3.10 4.06
CA THR A 32 -11.91 3.99 5.06
C THR A 32 -13.30 4.38 4.62
N SER A 33 -14.27 4.23 5.51
CA SER A 33 -15.62 4.77 5.35
C SER A 33 -15.84 5.85 6.40
N HIS A 34 -16.45 6.96 6.01
CA HIS A 34 -16.78 8.05 6.94
C HIS A 34 -18.22 8.51 6.73
N ILE A 35 -18.85 8.91 7.83
CA ILE A 35 -20.14 9.60 7.85
C ILE A 35 -20.00 10.73 8.86
N SER A 36 -20.23 11.97 8.45
CA SER A 36 -20.25 13.15 9.30
C SER A 36 -21.64 13.78 9.33
N TYR A 37 -22.01 14.32 10.49
CA TYR A 37 -23.25 15.06 10.68
C TYR A 37 -22.94 16.46 11.20
N ARG A 38 -23.74 17.43 10.76
CA ARG A 38 -23.73 18.80 11.28
C ARG A 38 -25.07 19.05 11.95
N GLY A 39 -25.09 18.96 13.28
CA GLY A 39 -26.34 18.97 14.04
C GLY A 39 -27.16 17.71 13.76
N ARG A 40 -28.38 17.89 13.25
CA ARG A 40 -29.29 16.77 12.89
C ARG A 40 -29.21 16.39 11.40
N GLU A 41 -28.43 17.13 10.61
CA GLU A 41 -28.33 16.92 9.17
C GLU A 41 -27.06 16.16 8.81
N LEU A 42 -27.16 15.30 7.80
CA LEU A 42 -26.01 14.60 7.21
C LEU A 42 -25.15 15.62 6.46
N ASP A 43 -23.87 15.72 6.82
CA ASP A 43 -22.92 16.67 6.24
C ASP A 43 -22.12 15.99 5.12
N SER A 44 -21.49 14.85 5.39
CA SER A 44 -20.81 14.04 4.36
C SER A 44 -20.90 12.54 4.62
N ILE A 45 -20.86 11.76 3.55
CA ILE A 45 -20.66 10.32 3.57
C ILE A 45 -19.72 9.96 2.45
N GLY A 46 -18.78 9.06 2.73
CA GLY A 46 -17.86 8.61 1.69
C GLY A 46 -17.11 7.36 2.05
N ARG A 47 -16.58 6.70 1.02
CA ARG A 47 -15.62 5.61 1.12
C ARG A 47 -14.41 5.96 0.30
N SER A 48 -13.23 5.73 0.85
CA SER A 48 -11.95 5.82 0.15
C SER A 48 -11.22 4.50 0.28
N THR A 49 -10.50 4.14 -0.78
CA THR A 49 -9.53 3.05 -0.78
C THR A 49 -8.19 3.64 -1.17
N SER A 50 -7.14 3.25 -0.46
CA SER A 50 -5.76 3.63 -0.75
C SER A 50 -4.90 2.37 -0.79
N LEU A 51 -3.96 2.35 -1.73
CA LEU A 51 -2.96 1.31 -1.89
C LEU A 51 -1.59 1.99 -1.85
N GLY A 52 -0.68 1.49 -1.04
CA GLY A 52 0.65 2.08 -0.87
C GLY A 52 1.63 1.10 -0.27
N GLY A 53 2.84 1.57 0.05
CA GLY A 53 3.87 0.70 0.58
C GLY A 53 5.27 1.31 0.51
N ASN A 54 6.27 0.49 0.84
CA ASN A 54 7.68 0.86 0.75
C ASN A 54 8.53 -0.33 0.30
N VAL A 55 9.67 -0.03 -0.32
CA VAL A 55 10.73 -1.00 -0.61
C VAL A 55 12.00 -0.52 0.08
N ARG A 56 12.71 -1.43 0.74
CA ARG A 56 14.01 -1.19 1.36
C ARG A 56 15.02 -2.17 0.81
N ALA A 57 16.21 -1.66 0.51
CA ALA A 57 17.35 -2.45 0.06
C ALA A 57 18.58 -2.07 0.89
N LEU A 58 19.36 -3.07 1.30
CA LEU A 58 20.68 -2.88 1.89
C LEU A 58 21.72 -3.43 0.92
N VAL A 59 22.72 -2.63 0.58
CA VAL A 59 23.85 -3.06 -0.25
C VAL A 59 25.14 -2.67 0.45
N LYS A 60 25.98 -3.66 0.76
CA LYS A 60 27.31 -3.50 1.39
C LYS A 60 27.28 -2.70 2.70
N GLY A 61 26.19 -2.77 3.46
CA GLY A 61 26.07 -2.13 4.77
C GLY A 61 25.65 -0.67 4.77
N GLY A 62 25.25 -0.09 3.63
CA GLY A 62 24.70 1.27 3.54
C GLY A 62 24.73 1.83 2.13
#